data_AF-A0A673Y0K9-F1
#
_entry.id   AF-A0A673Y0K9-F1
#
_cell.length_a   1.000
_cell.length_b   1.000
_cell.length_c   1.000
_cell.angle_alpha   90.00
_cell.angle_beta   90.00
_cell.angle_gamma   90.00
#
_symmetry.space_group_name_H-M   'P 1'
#
loop_
_entity.id
_entity.type
_entity.pdbx_description
1 polymer ?
#
loop_
_entity_poly.entity_id
_entity_poly.type
_entity_poly.pdbx_seq_one_letter_code
_entity_poly.pdbx_strand_id
1 'polypeptide(L)'
;CTCCCLEQKCHIDGEKVNVPKTRRTYCKKCKRHQLHKVTQYKKGKDSLYAQGKRRYDRKQSGYGGQTKPIFRKKAKTTKKIVLRLECVEPNCRAKRMVPIKRCKHFELGGDKKRKVSTNSSQVVQHRYSWPMFILHVGWVVYLFHSHEKQCVYVQCIWKVRVWV
;
A
#
# COMPACT_ATOMS: atom_id res chain seq x y z
N CYS A 1 -4.22 32.43 1.97
CA CYS A 1 -4.14 31.36 2.99
C CYS A 1 -3.85 30.01 2.35
N THR A 2 -2.59 29.81 1.94
CA THR A 2 -2.10 28.54 1.41
C THR A 2 -2.07 27.51 2.53
N CYS A 3 -3.05 26.62 2.50
CA CYS A 3 -3.28 25.60 3.49
C CYS A 3 -2.05 24.66 3.53
N CYS A 4 -1.29 24.72 4.63
CA CYS A 4 -0.26 23.76 4.98
C CYS A 4 -0.94 22.40 5.30
N CYS A 5 -1.51 21.77 4.27
CA CYS A 5 -2.04 20.44 4.30
C CYS A 5 -0.84 19.50 4.28
N LEU A 6 -0.40 19.06 5.46
CA LEU A 6 0.41 17.84 5.58
C LEU A 6 -0.37 16.69 4.92
N GLU A 7 -0.15 16.49 3.62
CA GLU A 7 -0.76 15.44 2.83
C GLU A 7 -0.12 14.10 3.21
N GLN A 8 -0.66 13.48 4.26
CA GLN A 8 -0.42 12.08 4.53
C GLN A 8 -1.28 11.25 3.54
N LYS A 9 -0.80 11.13 2.30
CA LYS A 9 -1.44 10.35 1.23
C LYS A 9 -1.42 8.85 1.60
N CYS A 10 -2.49 8.13 1.27
CA CYS A 10 -2.43 6.67 1.20
C CYS A 10 -1.56 6.31 -0.01
N HIS A 11 -0.38 5.74 0.24
CA HIS A 11 0.49 5.26 -0.82
C HIS A 11 0.01 3.88 -1.29
N ILE A 12 -0.02 3.68 -2.59
CA ILE A 12 -0.34 2.40 -3.23
C ILE A 12 0.98 1.86 -3.76
N ASP A 13 1.72 1.16 -2.90
CA ASP A 13 2.99 0.54 -3.26
C ASP A 13 2.74 -0.97 -3.37
N GLY A 14 2.58 -1.51 -4.59
CA GLY A 14 2.54 -2.96 -4.90
C GLY A 14 1.83 -3.90 -3.92
N GLU A 15 0.64 -4.40 -4.26
CA GLU A 15 -0.25 -5.35 -3.52
C GLU A 15 -0.64 -4.99 -2.06
N LYS A 16 0.13 -4.15 -1.35
CA LYS A 16 -0.10 -3.74 0.04
C LYS A 16 -0.62 -2.30 0.11
N VAL A 17 -1.67 -2.07 0.90
CA VAL A 17 -2.23 -0.73 1.15
C VAL A 17 -1.81 -0.25 2.54
N ASN A 18 -1.06 0.85 2.61
CA ASN A 18 -0.66 1.50 3.85
C ASN A 18 -1.49 2.77 4.11
N VAL A 19 -2.12 2.84 5.29
CA VAL A 19 -2.87 4.02 5.74
C VAL A 19 -2.27 4.56 7.04
N PRO A 20 -1.99 5.86 7.15
CA PRO A 20 -1.42 6.45 8.36
C PRO A 20 -2.39 6.35 9.56
N LYS A 21 -1.83 6.19 10.77
CA LYS A 21 -2.61 6.10 12.03
C LYS A 21 -3.28 7.41 12.43
N THR A 22 -2.74 8.53 11.96
CA THR A 22 -3.32 9.88 12.10
C THR A 22 -3.57 10.45 10.71
N ARG A 23 -4.57 11.32 10.57
CA ARG A 23 -4.84 12.06 9.34
C ARG A 23 -5.54 13.37 9.66
N ARG A 24 -5.10 14.49 9.05
CA ARG A 24 -5.84 15.75 9.10
C ARG A 24 -7.01 15.69 8.11
N THR A 25 -8.23 15.89 8.60
CA THR A 25 -9.44 15.89 7.76
C THR A 25 -10.49 16.80 8.39
N TYR A 26 -11.44 17.25 7.58
CA TYR A 26 -12.58 18.03 8.04
C TYR A 26 -13.42 17.26 9.08
N CYS A 27 -13.74 17.93 10.19
CA CYS A 27 -14.64 17.45 11.22
C CYS A 27 -15.98 18.20 11.14
N LYS A 28 -17.10 17.48 11.01
CA LYS A 28 -18.44 18.08 10.90
C LYS A 28 -18.88 18.83 12.17
N LYS A 29 -18.51 18.35 13.35
CA LYS A 29 -18.87 19.00 14.63
C LYS A 29 -18.03 20.25 14.90
N CYS A 30 -16.71 20.16 14.70
CA CYS A 30 -15.80 21.29 14.92
C CYS A 30 -15.80 22.32 13.79
N LYS A 31 -16.38 21.97 12.62
CA LYS A 31 -16.39 22.77 11.39
C LYS A 31 -15.00 23.18 10.88
N ARG A 32 -13.93 22.54 11.35
CA ARG A 32 -12.53 22.79 10.97
C ARG A 32 -11.78 21.49 10.70
N HIS A 33 -10.63 21.60 10.03
CA HIS A 33 -9.74 20.48 9.77
C HIS A 33 -8.95 20.13 11.03
N GLN A 34 -9.13 18.90 11.51
CA GLN A 34 -8.54 18.42 12.75
C GLN A 34 -7.76 17.14 12.54
N LEU A 35 -6.85 16.85 13.46
CA LEU A 35 -6.22 15.55 13.54
C LEU A 35 -7.28 14.51 13.95
N HIS A 36 -7.34 13.43 13.18
CA HIS A 36 -8.19 12.28 13.48
C HIS A 36 -7.33 11.04 13.67
N LYS A 37 -7.64 10.25 14.71
CA LYS A 37 -7.12 8.90 14.88
C LYS A 37 -7.84 7.98 13.92
N VAL A 38 -7.06 7.27 13.11
CA VAL A 38 -7.56 6.30 12.13
C VAL A 38 -7.49 4.91 12.77
N THR A 39 -8.60 4.18 12.73
CA THR A 39 -8.66 2.78 13.16
C THR A 39 -9.45 1.96 12.13
N GLN A 40 -9.22 0.65 12.10
CA GLN A 40 -10.03 -0.25 11.26
C GLN A 40 -11.40 -0.48 11.92
N TYR A 41 -12.47 -0.39 11.12
CA TYR A 41 -13.79 -0.80 11.58
C TYR A 41 -13.88 -2.32 11.73
N LYS A 42 -14.35 -2.77 12.89
CA LYS A 42 -14.75 -4.15 13.14
C LYS A 42 -16.27 -4.18 13.32
N LYS A 43 -16.93 -5.14 12.66
CA LYS A 43 -18.37 -5.39 12.88
C LYS A 43 -18.55 -5.89 14.31
N GLY A 44 -19.52 -5.33 15.04
CA GLY A 44 -19.91 -5.84 16.36
C GLY A 44 -20.65 -7.17 16.27
N LYS A 45 -20.89 -7.80 17.43
CA LYS A 45 -21.76 -8.97 17.55
C LYS A 45 -23.20 -8.58 17.16
N ASP A 46 -23.88 -9.46 16.44
CA ASP A 46 -25.29 -9.25 16.09
C ASP A 46 -26.18 -9.38 17.34
N SER A 47 -27.12 -8.44 17.52
CA SER A 47 -28.05 -8.44 18.66
C SER A 47 -29.16 -9.49 18.50
N LEU A 48 -29.46 -10.23 19.57
CA LEU A 48 -30.52 -11.24 19.60
C LEU A 48 -31.92 -10.64 19.60
N TYR A 49 -32.07 -9.45 20.19
CA TYR A 49 -33.37 -8.78 20.35
C TYR A 49 -33.80 -7.96 19.12
N ALA A 50 -32.92 -7.86 18.12
CA ALA A 50 -33.25 -7.21 16.86
C ALA A 50 -34.49 -7.85 16.21
N GLN A 51 -35.40 -7.04 15.67
CA GLN A 51 -36.68 -7.52 15.11
C GLN A 51 -36.49 -8.64 14.07
N GLY A 52 -35.47 -8.53 13.22
CA GLY A 52 -35.16 -9.55 12.20
C GLY A 52 -34.75 -10.90 12.80
N LYS A 53 -33.97 -10.88 13.89
CA LYS A 53 -33.55 -12.09 14.59
C LYS A 53 -34.72 -12.73 15.34
N ARG A 54 -35.52 -11.94 16.08
CA ARG A 54 -36.76 -12.42 16.72
C ARG A 54 -37.72 -13.08 15.73
N ARG A 55 -37.91 -12.46 14.55
CA ARG A 55 -38.75 -13.02 13.48
C ARG A 55 -38.16 -14.32 12.92
N TYR A 56 -36.84 -14.37 12.73
CA TYR A 56 -36.15 -15.56 12.24
C TYR A 56 -36.30 -16.72 13.21
N ASP A 57 -36.07 -16.49 14.50
CA ASP A 57 -36.11 -17.53 15.53
C ASP A 57 -37.53 -18.10 15.70
N ARG A 58 -38.56 -17.23 15.70
CA ARG A 58 -39.97 -17.67 15.70
C ARG A 58 -40.36 -18.43 14.43
N LYS A 59 -39.77 -18.09 13.27
CA LYS A 59 -40.04 -18.82 12.04
C LYS A 59 -39.32 -20.18 12.03
N GLN A 60 -38.15 -20.25 12.65
CA GLN A 60 -37.31 -21.44 12.68
C GLN A 60 -37.79 -22.48 13.72
N SER A 61 -38.52 -22.06 14.77
CA SER A 61 -39.05 -22.97 15.77
C SER A 61 -40.15 -23.88 15.22
N GLY A 62 -40.17 -25.14 15.65
CA GLY A 62 -41.14 -26.15 15.23
C GLY A 62 -40.58 -27.10 14.16
N TYR A 63 -41.48 -27.76 13.42
CA TYR A 63 -41.13 -28.66 12.32
C TYR A 63 -41.01 -27.88 10.99
N GLY A 64 -40.37 -28.49 9.98
CA GLY A 64 -40.21 -27.88 8.65
C GLY A 64 -38.79 -27.44 8.28
N GLY A 65 -37.78 -27.76 9.11
CA GLY A 65 -36.37 -27.62 8.76
C GLY A 65 -35.91 -26.17 8.56
N GLN A 66 -35.04 -25.94 7.58
CA GLN A 66 -34.43 -24.63 7.35
C GLN A 66 -35.35 -23.68 6.58
N THR A 67 -35.80 -22.59 7.21
CA THR A 67 -36.85 -21.72 6.66
C THR A 67 -36.38 -20.56 5.77
N LYS A 68 -35.07 -20.28 5.75
CA LYS A 68 -34.45 -19.21 4.95
C LYS A 68 -33.23 -19.73 4.18
N PRO A 69 -33.00 -19.27 2.94
CA PRO A 69 -31.92 -19.78 2.12
C PRO A 69 -30.54 -19.43 2.70
N ILE A 70 -29.64 -20.40 2.70
CA ILE A 70 -28.23 -20.21 3.08
C ILE A 70 -27.42 -19.92 1.82
N PHE A 71 -26.74 -18.78 1.80
CA PHE A 71 -25.90 -18.40 0.66
C PHE A 71 -24.58 -19.18 0.64
N ARG A 72 -24.46 -20.17 -0.25
CA ARG A 72 -23.30 -21.08 -0.36
C ARG A 72 -22.18 -20.56 -1.28
N LYS A 73 -22.50 -19.94 -2.42
CA LYS A 73 -21.53 -19.61 -3.48
C LYS A 73 -20.94 -18.20 -3.32
N LYS A 74 -19.95 -18.02 -2.43
CA LYS A 74 -19.26 -16.72 -2.24
C LYS A 74 -18.15 -16.51 -3.29
N ALA A 75 -18.38 -15.60 -4.23
CA ALA A 75 -17.39 -15.28 -5.28
C ALA A 75 -16.32 -14.24 -4.85
N LYS A 76 -16.63 -13.35 -3.90
CA LYS A 76 -15.70 -12.27 -3.51
C LYS A 76 -14.73 -12.76 -2.44
N THR A 77 -13.44 -12.70 -2.75
CA THR A 77 -12.34 -13.11 -1.86
C THR A 77 -11.99 -12.05 -0.81
N THR A 78 -12.11 -10.76 -1.15
CA THR A 78 -11.76 -9.64 -0.26
C THR A 78 -12.97 -8.80 0.14
N LYS A 79 -12.88 -8.11 1.27
CA LYS A 79 -13.90 -7.19 1.79
C LYS A 79 -13.50 -5.74 1.52
N LYS A 80 -14.48 -4.82 1.49
CA LYS A 80 -14.17 -3.38 1.53
C LYS A 80 -13.77 -3.03 2.97
N ILE A 81 -12.60 -2.44 3.14
CA ILE A 81 -12.14 -1.99 4.45
C ILE A 81 -12.76 -0.62 4.73
N VAL A 82 -13.35 -0.48 5.91
CA VAL A 82 -13.91 0.79 6.39
C VAL A 82 -13.00 1.31 7.49
N LEU A 83 -12.57 2.56 7.36
CA LEU A 83 -11.82 3.26 8.39
C LEU A 83 -12.79 3.98 9.32
N ARG A 84 -12.52 3.93 10.63
CA ARG A 84 -13.15 4.79 11.62
C ARG A 84 -12.18 5.94 11.92
N LEU A 85 -12.61 7.15 11.59
CA LEU A 85 -11.90 8.39 11.88
C LEU A 85 -12.50 9.00 13.14
N GLU A 86 -11.72 9.07 14.20
CA GLU A 86 -12.12 9.66 15.48
C GLU A 86 -11.39 11.00 15.66
N CYS A 87 -12.14 12.08 15.87
CA CYS A 87 -11.55 13.39 16.12
C CYS A 87 -10.79 13.38 17.46
N VAL A 88 -9.55 13.87 17.45
CA VAL A 88 -8.68 13.90 18.65
C VAL A 88 -9.14 14.95 19.66
N GLU A 89 -9.89 15.97 19.21
CA GLU A 89 -10.37 17.05 20.09
C GLU A 89 -11.21 16.49 21.26
N PRO A 90 -10.86 16.80 22.52
CA PRO A 90 -11.47 16.18 23.70
C PRO A 90 -12.97 16.42 23.79
N ASN A 91 -13.43 17.60 23.35
CA ASN A 91 -14.84 18.02 23.40
C ASN A 91 -15.70 17.44 22.26
N CYS A 92 -15.08 16.86 21.23
CA CYS A 92 -15.79 16.45 20.02
C CYS A 92 -15.99 14.94 19.92
N ARG A 93 -14.86 14.20 19.98
CA ARG A 93 -14.75 12.73 19.81
C ARG A 93 -15.67 12.14 18.73
N ALA A 94 -15.94 12.93 17.68
CA ALA A 94 -16.86 12.52 16.63
C ALA A 94 -16.23 11.41 15.79
N LYS A 95 -17.03 10.41 15.45
CA LYS A 95 -16.61 9.23 14.69
C LYS A 95 -17.23 9.30 13.30
N ARG A 96 -16.41 9.11 12.27
CA ARG A 96 -16.86 9.03 10.87
C ARG A 96 -16.32 7.77 10.22
N MET A 97 -17.17 7.08 9.47
CA MET A 97 -16.81 5.89 8.71
C MET A 97 -16.47 6.28 7.27
N VAL A 98 -15.32 5.83 6.77
CA VAL A 98 -14.87 6.07 5.39
C VAL A 98 -14.50 4.74 4.74
N PRO A 99 -15.22 4.28 3.71
CA PRO A 99 -14.86 3.09 2.97
C PRO A 99 -13.69 3.37 2.03
N ILE A 100 -12.77 2.41 1.92
CA ILE A 100 -11.72 2.37 0.91
C ILE A 100 -12.09 1.33 -0.16
N LYS A 101 -11.43 1.39 -1.32
CA LYS A 101 -11.43 0.31 -2.31
C LYS A 101 -11.02 -1.03 -1.67
N ARG A 102 -11.38 -2.14 -2.32
CA ARG A 102 -11.01 -3.48 -1.83
C ARG A 102 -9.50 -3.67 -1.98
N CYS A 103 -8.86 -4.23 -0.97
CA CYS A 103 -7.46 -4.65 -1.00
C CYS A 103 -7.34 -6.04 -0.37
N LYS A 104 -6.28 -6.77 -0.75
CA LYS A 104 -5.97 -8.08 -0.16
C LYS A 104 -5.27 -7.92 1.18
N HIS A 105 -4.23 -7.08 1.21
CA HIS A 105 -3.45 -6.78 2.42
C HIS A 105 -3.61 -5.32 2.83
N PHE A 106 -3.77 -5.09 4.13
CA PHE A 106 -3.99 -3.76 4.71
C PHE A 106 -3.19 -3.60 5.98
N GLU A 107 -2.37 -2.55 6.01
CA GLU A 107 -1.52 -2.21 7.14
C GLU A 107 -1.83 -0.78 7.61
N LEU A 108 -1.78 -0.57 8.93
CA LEU A 108 -2.07 0.71 9.55
C LEU A 108 -0.79 1.30 10.16
N GLY A 109 -0.25 2.33 9.53
CA GLY A 109 0.99 3.00 9.92
C GLY A 109 2.24 2.15 9.74
N GLY A 110 2.33 1.41 8.63
CA GLY A 110 3.57 0.74 8.24
C GLY A 110 4.66 1.74 7.85
N ASP A 111 5.91 1.28 7.84
CA ASP A 111 7.06 2.12 7.54
C ASP A 111 6.94 2.74 6.15
N LYS A 112 7.17 4.06 6.09
CA LYS A 112 7.21 4.76 4.82
C LYS A 112 8.49 4.33 4.09
N LYS A 113 8.36 3.75 2.91
CA LYS A 113 9.52 3.53 2.03
C LYS A 113 10.15 4.88 1.72
N ARG A 114 11.44 5.04 2.05
CA ARG A 114 12.20 6.23 1.66
C ARG A 114 12.34 6.19 0.13
N LYS A 115 12.07 7.31 -0.54
CA LYS A 115 12.56 7.49 -1.91
C LYS A 115 14.08 7.54 -1.80
N VAL A 116 14.78 6.59 -2.43
CA VAL A 116 16.23 6.71 -2.62
C VAL A 116 16.41 7.89 -3.58
N SER A 117 16.85 9.03 -3.06
CA SER A 117 17.35 10.12 -3.88
C SER A 117 18.68 9.66 -4.47
N THR A 118 18.69 9.22 -5.72
CA THR A 118 19.93 9.15 -6.50
C THR A 118 20.37 10.60 -6.72
N ASN A 119 21.16 11.14 -5.79
CA ASN A 119 21.92 12.36 -6.04
C ASN A 119 23.01 11.99 -7.05
N SER A 120 22.71 12.07 -8.35
CA SER A 120 23.71 12.00 -9.41
C SER A 120 24.46 13.33 -9.51
N SER A 121 25.14 13.71 -8.42
CA SER A 121 26.11 14.83 -8.39
C SER A 121 27.16 14.55 -7.31
N GLN A 122 27.83 13.40 -7.40
CA GLN A 122 29.23 13.34 -7.01
C GLN A 122 29.99 13.14 -8.31
N VAL A 123 30.42 14.26 -8.91
CA VAL A 123 31.66 14.28 -9.66
C VAL A 123 32.72 13.87 -8.64
N VAL A 124 32.99 12.56 -8.55
CA VAL A 124 34.17 12.08 -7.88
C VAL A 124 35.31 12.61 -8.73
N GLN A 125 35.97 13.66 -8.24
CA GLN A 125 37.30 14.02 -8.73
C GLN A 125 38.22 12.85 -8.37
N HIS A 126 38.21 11.81 -9.20
CA HIS A 126 39.37 10.97 -9.36
C HIS A 126 40.43 11.88 -9.98
N ARG A 127 41.19 12.55 -9.09
CA ARG A 127 42.55 12.96 -9.38
C ARG A 127 43.28 11.69 -9.79
N TYR A 128 43.31 11.42 -11.09
CA TYR A 128 44.37 10.62 -11.67
C TYR A 128 45.65 11.44 -11.49
N SER A 129 46.26 11.30 -10.31
CA SER A 129 47.68 11.56 -10.16
C SER A 129 48.35 10.49 -11.01
N TRP A 130 48.89 10.88 -12.16
CA TRP A 130 49.72 10.02 -12.99
C TRP A 130 51.06 9.86 -12.26
N PRO A 131 51.40 8.69 -11.67
CA PRO A 131 52.79 8.41 -11.36
C PRO A 131 53.50 8.18 -12.70
N MET A 132 54.30 9.17 -13.07
CA MET A 132 55.35 9.08 -14.06
C MET A 132 56.32 7.96 -13.62
N PHE A 133 56.16 6.75 -14.16
CA PHE A 133 57.19 5.71 -14.07
C PHE A 133 57.31 4.99 -15.41
N ILE A 134 58.34 5.40 -16.12
CA ILE A 134 59.05 4.69 -17.18
C ILE A 134 59.41 3.30 -16.68
N LEU A 135 59.23 2.27 -17.53
CA LEU A 135 60.09 1.08 -17.74
C LEU A 135 59.40 0.23 -18.83
N HIS A 136 59.83 0.33 -20.10
CA HIS A 136 60.76 -0.59 -20.76
C HIS A 136 60.35 -2.08 -20.75
N VAL A 137 60.04 -2.57 -21.96
CA VAL A 137 60.17 -3.93 -22.53
C VAL A 137 59.49 -5.13 -21.85
N GLY A 138 58.77 -5.90 -22.68
CA GLY A 138 58.73 -7.36 -22.55
C GLY A 138 57.33 -7.98 -22.49
N TRP A 139 57.05 -8.82 -23.49
CA TRP A 139 55.86 -9.66 -23.60
C TRP A 139 55.68 -10.60 -22.40
N VAL A 140 54.48 -10.67 -21.82
CA VAL A 140 53.94 -11.92 -21.26
C VAL A 140 52.45 -12.00 -21.54
N VAL A 141 52.10 -12.98 -22.38
CA VAL A 141 50.75 -13.47 -22.60
C VAL A 141 50.27 -14.15 -21.32
N TYR A 142 49.13 -13.74 -20.77
CA TYR A 142 48.37 -14.57 -19.83
C TYR A 142 46.96 -14.79 -20.38
N LEU A 143 46.75 -16.01 -20.91
CA LEU A 143 45.44 -16.63 -21.03
C LEU A 143 44.88 -16.81 -19.61
N PHE A 144 43.74 -16.19 -19.31
CA PHE A 144 42.92 -16.62 -18.18
C PHE A 144 41.50 -16.90 -18.68
N HIS A 145 41.27 -18.19 -18.91
CA HIS A 145 39.98 -18.80 -19.15
C HIS A 145 39.27 -18.92 -17.80
N SER A 146 38.15 -18.21 -17.60
CA SER A 146 37.22 -18.61 -16.55
C SER A 146 35.79 -18.32 -16.92
N HIS A 147 35.02 -19.38 -16.77
CA HIS A 147 33.71 -19.65 -17.30
C HIS A 147 32.68 -19.28 -16.24
N GLU A 148 31.86 -18.26 -16.47
CA GLU A 148 30.60 -18.15 -15.72
C GLU A 148 29.49 -17.40 -16.47
N LYS A 149 28.50 -18.20 -16.87
CA LYS A 149 27.05 -17.95 -16.80
C LYS A 149 26.51 -16.79 -17.61
N GLN A 150 26.00 -17.22 -18.77
CA GLN A 150 24.91 -16.60 -19.53
C GLN A 150 23.73 -16.21 -18.62
N CYS A 151 23.42 -14.93 -18.59
CA CYS A 151 22.05 -14.44 -18.47
C CYS A 151 21.83 -13.48 -19.62
N VAL A 152 21.41 -14.03 -20.76
CA VAL A 152 21.04 -13.29 -21.96
C VAL A 152 19.77 -12.51 -21.66
N TYR A 153 19.89 -11.21 -21.44
CA TYR A 153 18.75 -10.32 -21.46
C TYR A 153 18.34 -10.13 -22.93
N VAL A 154 17.23 -10.75 -23.31
CA VAL A 154 16.61 -10.63 -24.62
C VAL A 154 16.14 -9.18 -24.79
N GLN A 155 16.96 -8.35 -25.41
CA GLN A 155 16.56 -7.02 -25.83
C GLN A 155 15.71 -7.14 -27.10
N CYS A 156 14.42 -6.90 -26.90
CA CYS A 156 13.39 -6.74 -27.91
C CYS A 156 13.76 -5.54 -28.81
N ILE A 157 14.42 -5.79 -29.95
CA ILE A 157 14.67 -4.77 -30.97
C ILE A 157 13.39 -4.57 -31.77
N TRP A 158 13.02 -3.30 -31.80
CA TRP A 158 11.86 -2.75 -32.48
C TRP A 158 11.87 -3.03 -33.97
N LYS A 159 10.72 -3.52 -34.44
CA LYS A 159 10.34 -3.67 -35.84
C LYS A 159 10.26 -2.28 -36.49
N VAL A 160 11.37 -1.81 -37.09
CA VAL A 160 11.34 -0.65 -37.98
C VAL A 160 11.02 -1.16 -39.38
N ARG A 161 9.77 -0.91 -39.75
CA ARG A 161 9.20 -1.07 -41.08
C ARG A 161 9.74 0.06 -41.96
N VAL A 162 10.67 -0.24 -42.86
CA VAL A 162 11.09 0.70 -43.92
C VAL A 162 10.37 0.31 -45.20
N TRP A 163 9.63 1.28 -45.72
CA TRP A 163 9.16 1.38 -47.10
C TRP A 163 10.35 1.76 -47.99
N VAL A 164 10.70 0.94 -48.98
CA VAL A 164 10.86 1.26 -50.41
C VAL A 164 10.73 -0.06 -51.16
#